data_AF-A0A177ST88-F1
#
_entry.id   AF-A0A177ST88-F1
#
_cell.length_a   1.000
_cell.length_b   1.000
_cell.length_c   1.000
_cell.angle_alpha   90.00
_cell.angle_beta   90.00
_cell.angle_gamma   90.00
#
_symmetry.space_group_name_H-M   'P 1'
#
loop_
_entity.id
_entity.type
_entity.pdbx_description
1 polymer ?
#
loop_
_entity_poly.entity_id
_entity_poly.type
_entity_poly.pdbx_seq_one_letter_code
_entity_poly.pdbx_strand_id
1 'polypeptide(L)'
;MTLKTLLCSLLLGLALPAVAAEPAAENLGDDSAPPVEAETPSAQPAATKSLTEGIAGFISVLDENDQLCYIPVPVAGSGLTRRYEFTADGSPCSGLNDRAWAVMLEDLPSATEILLTDSRTCKTTGDSETVGKFWVKLRTTKKVTITEEIQLPFFFRFANNKLIKPGLLLVDKHLQGDSVDALNALSCITVTTSRATLSKPVEPITFTDLQWEQLTEYDSKFKCGENRVMLGREASGTEKPKVRYLCGKPMQGTREVVLKNQKMSAGLHGVTHEYVCPLNTLMTGREQDGDHLGESRYWCAEAWIGGEQLEVLTLDHWWGGHTESDHTFSCRGNTVMAGLSRYGRENTRTWYRCANLFQLSPP
;
A
#
# COMPACT_ATOMS: atom_id res chain seq x y z
N MET A 1 51.52 17.19 -28.78
CA MET A 1 50.80 17.75 -29.94
C MET A 1 49.30 17.58 -29.65
N THR A 2 48.71 18.60 -29.01
CA THR A 2 47.72 19.57 -29.55
C THR A 2 46.30 18.99 -29.57
N LEU A 3 45.41 19.26 -28.60
CA LEU A 3 44.71 20.51 -28.20
C LEU A 3 43.36 20.70 -28.96
N LYS A 4 42.30 20.95 -28.17
CA LYS A 4 40.95 21.55 -28.45
C LYS A 4 39.88 20.64 -27.81
N THR A 5 39.27 20.90 -26.65
CA THR A 5 38.66 22.11 -26.06
C THR A 5 37.61 22.75 -26.96
N LEU A 6 36.33 22.53 -26.63
CA LEU A 6 35.23 23.42 -26.99
C LEU A 6 34.27 23.53 -25.80
N LEU A 7 34.44 24.62 -25.04
CA LEU A 7 33.41 25.21 -24.18
C LEU A 7 32.38 25.89 -25.08
N CYS A 8 31.10 25.75 -24.79
CA CYS A 8 30.09 26.70 -25.25
C CYS A 8 29.16 27.03 -24.08
N SER A 9 29.41 28.20 -23.50
CA SER A 9 28.59 28.82 -22.46
C SER A 9 27.41 29.52 -23.13
N LEU A 10 26.18 29.17 -22.73
CA LEU A 10 24.99 29.97 -23.04
C LEU A 10 24.48 30.62 -21.75
N LEU A 11 24.80 31.91 -21.61
CA LEU A 11 24.21 32.83 -20.64
C LEU A 11 22.84 33.26 -21.18
N LEU A 12 21.76 32.86 -20.51
CA LEU A 12 20.44 33.46 -20.70
C LEU A 12 20.13 34.31 -19.47
N GLY A 13 20.23 35.63 -19.63
CA GLY A 13 19.74 36.60 -18.67
C GLY A 13 18.23 36.72 -18.76
N LEU A 14 17.54 36.42 -17.66
CA LEU A 14 16.13 36.74 -17.47
C LEU A 14 16.03 37.89 -16.47
N ALA A 15 15.45 38.99 -16.94
CA ALA A 15 15.15 40.19 -16.18
C ALA A 15 13.96 39.92 -15.23
N LEU A 16 14.15 40.27 -13.96
CA LEU A 16 13.11 40.33 -12.94
C LEU A 16 12.34 41.66 -13.06
N PRO A 17 11.00 41.68 -13.08
CA PRO A 17 10.25 42.90 -12.81
C PRO A 17 10.21 43.18 -11.30
N ALA A 18 10.56 44.41 -10.94
CA ALA A 18 10.36 44.98 -9.61
C ALA A 18 8.86 45.13 -9.34
N VAL A 19 8.39 44.57 -8.23
CA VAL A 19 7.04 44.85 -7.68
C VAL A 19 7.19 45.75 -6.47
N ALA A 20 6.37 46.80 -6.49
CA ALA A 20 6.38 47.95 -5.61
C ALA A 20 6.07 47.62 -4.15
N ALA A 21 6.69 48.38 -3.26
CA ALA A 21 6.39 48.43 -1.84
C ALA A 21 5.07 49.17 -1.59
N GLU A 22 4.19 48.56 -0.80
CA GLU A 22 3.03 49.23 -0.19
C GLU A 22 3.42 49.90 1.14
N PRO A 23 2.77 51.02 1.50
CA PRO A 23 3.09 51.76 2.72
C PRO A 23 2.43 51.16 3.97
N ALA A 24 3.06 51.42 5.11
CA ALA A 24 2.56 51.11 6.44
C ALA A 24 1.29 51.90 6.75
N ALA A 25 0.23 51.18 7.13
CA ALA A 25 -0.95 51.77 7.75
C ALA A 25 -0.76 51.77 9.28
N GLU A 26 -0.65 52.96 9.86
CA GLU A 26 -0.94 53.22 11.27
C GLU A 26 -2.39 52.82 11.57
N ASN A 27 -2.61 52.07 12.64
CA ASN A 27 -3.93 51.99 13.25
C ASN A 27 -3.82 52.38 14.73
N LEU A 28 -4.33 53.58 15.00
CA LEU A 28 -4.59 54.16 16.31
C LEU A 28 -5.64 53.32 17.04
N GLY A 29 -5.45 53.19 18.35
CA GLY A 29 -6.33 52.42 19.23
C GLY A 29 -7.74 52.99 19.34
N ASP A 30 -8.67 52.10 19.65
CA ASP A 30 -9.93 52.45 20.28
C ASP A 30 -10.22 51.40 21.36
N ASP A 31 -10.11 51.84 22.61
CA ASP A 31 -10.52 51.14 23.82
C ASP A 31 -12.04 51.22 23.90
N SER A 32 -12.72 50.16 23.47
CA SER A 32 -14.15 49.98 23.74
C SER A 32 -14.45 48.51 23.97
N ALA A 33 -14.48 48.13 25.25
CA ALA A 33 -14.90 46.82 25.70
C ALA A 33 -16.39 46.60 25.38
N PRO A 34 -16.76 45.54 24.65
CA PRO A 34 -18.15 45.16 24.45
C PRO A 34 -18.67 44.37 25.66
N PRO A 35 -20.00 44.34 25.86
CA PRO A 35 -20.63 43.65 26.99
C PRO A 35 -20.51 42.13 26.83
N VAL A 36 -20.28 41.46 27.96
CA VAL A 36 -20.24 40.00 28.10
C VAL A 36 -21.63 39.43 27.78
N GLU A 37 -21.81 38.93 26.56
CA GLU A 37 -22.94 38.06 26.21
C GLU A 37 -22.64 36.63 26.68
N ALA A 38 -23.61 36.05 27.38
CA ALA A 38 -23.54 34.69 27.89
C ALA A 38 -23.53 33.68 26.72
N GLU A 39 -22.42 32.97 26.55
CA GLU A 39 -22.29 31.89 25.57
C GLU A 39 -23.31 30.79 25.85
N THR A 40 -24.24 30.63 24.90
CA THR A 40 -25.11 29.46 24.82
C THR A 40 -24.24 28.25 24.48
N PRO A 41 -24.38 27.09 25.15
CA PRO A 41 -23.55 25.92 24.86
C PRO A 41 -23.75 25.50 23.41
N SER A 42 -22.72 25.75 22.58
CA SER A 42 -22.65 25.28 21.21
C SER A 42 -22.75 23.76 21.22
N ALA A 43 -23.79 23.23 20.55
CA ALA A 43 -23.97 21.82 20.36
C ALA A 43 -22.72 21.26 19.66
N GLN A 44 -21.93 20.46 20.40
CA GLN A 44 -20.82 19.71 19.84
C GLN A 44 -21.32 18.95 18.61
N PRO A 45 -20.71 19.15 17.42
CA PRO A 45 -21.06 18.35 16.26
C PRO A 45 -20.85 16.87 16.62
N ALA A 46 -21.90 16.09 16.44
CA ALA A 46 -21.91 14.65 16.69
C ALA A 46 -20.66 14.03 16.04
N ALA A 47 -19.85 13.36 16.86
CA ALA A 47 -18.62 12.71 16.44
C ALA A 47 -18.87 11.86 15.19
N THR A 48 -18.30 12.30 14.07
CA THR A 48 -18.24 11.54 12.83
C THR A 48 -17.60 10.20 13.17
N LYS A 49 -18.37 9.10 13.08
CA LYS A 49 -17.88 7.74 13.28
C LYS A 49 -16.71 7.53 12.31
N SER A 50 -15.50 7.55 12.86
CA SER A 50 -14.24 7.65 12.13
C SER A 50 -13.97 6.40 11.31
N LEU A 51 -13.42 6.60 10.11
CA LEU A 51 -12.92 5.62 9.12
C LEU A 51 -11.74 4.74 9.65
N THR A 52 -11.65 4.51 10.95
CA THR A 52 -10.48 3.95 11.67
C THR A 52 -10.77 2.63 12.37
N GLU A 53 -11.86 1.94 12.06
CA GLU A 53 -12.10 0.61 12.62
C GLU A 53 -11.03 -0.35 12.07
N GLY A 54 -10.21 -0.92 12.96
CA GLY A 54 -9.09 -1.79 12.59
C GLY A 54 -7.71 -1.12 12.45
N ILE A 55 -7.58 0.19 12.66
CA ILE A 55 -6.29 0.92 12.66
C ILE A 55 -5.96 1.40 14.08
N ALA A 56 -4.78 1.05 14.60
CA ALA A 56 -4.32 1.53 15.92
C ALA A 56 -3.39 2.74 15.86
N GLY A 57 -2.69 2.94 14.75
CA GLY A 57 -1.67 3.97 14.60
C GLY A 57 -1.09 3.97 13.20
N PHE A 58 -0.03 4.75 12.98
CA PHE A 58 0.58 4.93 11.67
C PHE A 58 2.11 4.86 11.72
N ILE A 59 2.69 4.34 10.65
CA ILE A 59 4.11 4.53 10.32
C ILE A 59 4.14 5.52 9.16
N SER A 60 4.70 6.69 9.41
CA SER A 60 4.92 7.67 8.35
C SER A 60 6.28 7.43 7.72
N VAL A 61 6.33 7.48 6.40
CA VAL A 61 7.54 7.28 5.59
C VAL A 61 7.78 8.54 4.77
N LEU A 62 9.01 9.04 4.79
CA LEU A 62 9.39 10.31 4.16
C LEU A 62 10.53 10.11 3.17
N ASP A 63 10.64 10.97 2.17
CA ASP A 63 11.85 11.19 1.38
C ASP A 63 12.54 12.52 1.75
N GLU A 64 13.65 12.83 1.06
CA GLU A 64 14.44 14.06 1.27
C GLU A 64 13.69 15.37 0.95
N ASN A 65 12.54 15.29 0.28
CA ASN A 65 11.72 16.43 -0.14
C ASN A 65 10.44 16.54 0.71
N ASP A 66 10.39 15.87 1.86
CA ASP A 66 9.23 15.79 2.74
C ASP A 66 7.97 15.17 2.07
N GLN A 67 8.15 14.40 0.99
CA GLN A 67 7.06 13.62 0.41
C GLN A 67 6.69 12.51 1.40
N LEU A 68 5.44 12.52 1.84
CA LEU A 68 4.96 11.67 2.94
C LEU A 68 4.05 10.54 2.44
N CYS A 69 4.21 9.36 3.03
CA CYS A 69 3.26 8.26 2.97
C CYS A 69 2.88 7.81 4.38
N TYR A 70 1.63 7.36 4.57
CA TYR A 70 1.16 6.78 5.82
C TYR A 70 0.85 5.29 5.66
N ILE A 71 1.42 4.48 6.55
CA ILE A 71 1.19 3.04 6.64
C ILE A 71 0.36 2.76 7.89
N PRO A 72 -0.89 2.31 7.76
CA PRO A 72 -1.72 2.03 8.92
C PRO A 72 -1.25 0.76 9.64
N VAL A 73 -1.26 0.80 10.96
CA VAL A 73 -0.87 -0.31 11.82
C VAL A 73 -2.14 -1.02 12.29
N PRO A 74 -2.23 -2.37 12.15
CA PRO A 74 -3.39 -3.12 12.66
C PRO A 74 -3.64 -2.87 14.14
N VAL A 75 -4.87 -3.11 14.61
CA VAL A 75 -5.17 -3.01 16.04
C VAL A 75 -4.38 -4.02 16.87
N ALA A 76 -4.08 -3.62 18.11
CA ALA A 76 -3.49 -4.49 19.11
C ALA A 76 -4.33 -5.77 19.28
N GLY A 77 -3.69 -6.91 19.47
CA GLY A 77 -4.41 -8.17 19.69
C GLY A 77 -4.97 -8.84 18.43
N SER A 78 -4.95 -8.18 17.26
CA SER A 78 -5.46 -8.80 16.03
C SER A 78 -4.59 -9.96 15.52
N GLY A 79 -3.30 -10.00 15.89
CA GLY A 79 -2.37 -11.01 15.39
C GLY A 79 -2.13 -10.93 13.88
N LEU A 80 -2.48 -9.80 13.27
CA LEU A 80 -2.34 -9.59 11.83
C LEU A 80 -0.91 -9.19 11.49
N THR A 81 -0.43 -9.75 10.38
CA THR A 81 0.75 -9.31 9.67
C THR A 81 0.31 -8.62 8.39
N ARG A 82 0.63 -7.35 8.19
CA ARG A 82 0.38 -6.62 6.94
C ARG A 82 1.70 -6.28 6.25
N ARG A 83 1.74 -6.47 4.94
CA ARG A 83 2.88 -6.17 4.07
C ARG A 83 2.55 -4.99 3.16
N TYR A 84 3.48 -4.05 3.06
CA TYR A 84 3.38 -2.83 2.27
C TYR A 84 4.57 -2.76 1.34
N GLU A 85 4.39 -3.19 0.09
CA GLU A 85 5.41 -3.11 -0.97
C GLU A 85 5.35 -1.75 -1.66
N PHE A 86 6.47 -1.05 -1.81
CA PHE A 86 6.48 0.25 -2.47
C PHE A 86 6.57 0.10 -3.99
N THR A 87 6.91 -1.08 -4.50
CA THR A 87 7.00 -1.33 -5.95
C THR A 87 5.64 -1.47 -6.65
N ALA A 88 4.54 -1.69 -5.91
CA ALA A 88 3.23 -1.95 -6.50
C ALA A 88 2.38 -0.68 -6.62
N ASP A 89 1.78 -0.45 -7.80
CA ASP A 89 1.07 0.79 -8.15
C ASP A 89 -0.26 1.05 -7.40
N GLY A 90 -0.66 0.17 -6.48
CA GLY A 90 -1.77 0.39 -5.54
C GLY A 90 -1.37 0.46 -4.07
N SER A 91 -0.06 0.40 -3.80
CA SER A 91 0.48 0.60 -2.46
C SER A 91 0.36 2.07 -2.03
N PRO A 92 0.05 2.36 -0.76
CA PRO A 92 -0.02 3.73 -0.27
C PRO A 92 1.31 4.49 -0.43
N CYS A 93 2.45 3.77 -0.48
CA CYS A 93 3.78 4.36 -0.52
C CYS A 93 4.51 4.15 -1.86
N SER A 94 3.79 3.91 -2.95
CA SER A 94 4.44 3.56 -4.22
C SER A 94 5.38 4.63 -4.76
N GLY A 95 5.03 5.91 -4.57
CA GLY A 95 5.86 7.05 -4.95
C GLY A 95 7.17 7.22 -4.15
N LEU A 96 7.37 6.43 -3.09
CA LEU A 96 8.55 6.47 -2.22
C LEU A 96 9.48 5.26 -2.37
N ASN A 97 9.19 4.34 -3.31
CA ASN A 97 10.07 3.21 -3.60
C ASN A 97 11.48 3.70 -3.98
N ASP A 98 12.51 3.18 -3.31
CA ASP A 98 13.91 3.61 -3.49
C ASP A 98 14.12 5.15 -3.37
N ARG A 99 13.28 5.80 -2.55
CA ARG A 99 13.36 7.23 -2.24
C ARG A 99 13.16 7.54 -0.76
N ALA A 100 12.52 6.62 -0.04
CA ALA A 100 12.32 6.77 1.38
C ALA A 100 13.66 6.76 2.14
N TRP A 101 13.83 7.76 3.01
CA TRP A 101 15.06 7.96 3.79
C TRP A 101 14.85 7.97 5.30
N ALA A 102 13.60 8.12 5.75
CA ALA A 102 13.25 8.25 7.16
C ALA A 102 11.85 7.72 7.47
N VAL A 103 11.63 7.39 8.75
CA VAL A 103 10.33 6.94 9.28
C VAL A 103 9.97 7.66 10.58
N MET A 104 8.67 7.81 10.82
CA MET A 104 8.09 8.23 12.10
C MET A 104 7.03 7.21 12.54
N LEU A 105 6.92 6.97 13.83
CA LEU A 105 5.98 6.00 14.40
C LEU A 105 5.00 6.72 15.31
N GLU A 106 3.69 6.55 15.08
CA GLU A 106 2.62 7.22 15.82
C GLU A 106 1.58 6.22 16.32
N ASP A 107 1.29 6.26 17.62
CA ASP A 107 0.29 5.45 18.32
C ASP A 107 0.40 3.92 18.14
N LEU A 108 1.59 3.41 17.82
CA LEU A 108 1.80 1.97 17.63
C LEU A 108 1.48 1.18 18.93
N PRO A 109 0.70 0.08 18.84
CA PRO A 109 0.48 -0.82 19.95
C PRO A 109 1.77 -1.39 20.52
N SER A 110 1.72 -1.84 21.78
CA SER A 110 2.80 -2.66 22.36
C SER A 110 2.93 -4.01 21.64
N ALA A 111 4.14 -4.57 21.64
CA ALA A 111 4.48 -5.84 21.00
C ALA A 111 4.15 -5.88 19.49
N THR A 112 4.24 -4.72 18.83
CA THR A 112 4.20 -4.61 17.37
C THR A 112 5.60 -4.87 16.83
N GLU A 113 5.75 -5.85 15.94
CA GLU A 113 6.98 -6.04 15.16
C GLU A 113 6.89 -5.26 13.85
N ILE A 114 7.98 -4.60 13.49
CA ILE A 114 8.10 -3.85 12.24
C ILE A 114 9.36 -4.36 11.55
N LEU A 115 9.25 -4.67 10.27
CA LEU A 115 10.38 -5.00 9.42
C LEU A 115 10.43 -3.99 8.28
N LEU A 116 11.58 -3.30 8.15
CA LEU A 116 11.88 -2.37 7.07
C LEU A 116 12.93 -3.03 6.16
N THR A 117 12.72 -3.11 4.85
CA THR A 117 13.66 -3.75 3.91
C THR A 117 13.80 -2.99 2.60
N ASP A 118 14.97 -3.08 1.97
CA ASP A 118 15.16 -2.63 0.57
C ASP A 118 14.73 -3.65 -0.48
N SER A 119 14.45 -4.89 -0.06
CA SER A 119 13.89 -5.89 -0.95
C SER A 119 12.36 -5.77 -1.05
N ARG A 120 11.84 -5.94 -2.27
CA ARG A 120 10.40 -6.10 -2.54
C ARG A 120 9.75 -7.29 -1.82
N THR A 121 10.53 -8.26 -1.34
CA THR A 121 9.96 -9.48 -0.74
C THR A 121 9.66 -9.33 0.76
N CYS A 122 10.16 -8.28 1.43
CA CYS A 122 10.08 -8.12 2.89
C CYS A 122 10.60 -9.36 3.66
N LYS A 123 11.67 -10.00 3.19
CA LYS A 123 12.25 -11.19 3.84
C LYS A 123 13.63 -10.90 4.42
N THR A 124 13.93 -11.60 5.52
CA THR A 124 15.24 -11.55 6.17
C THR A 124 16.09 -12.79 5.88
N THR A 125 15.58 -13.72 5.07
CA THR A 125 16.25 -14.98 4.71
C THR A 125 16.05 -15.28 3.22
N GLY A 126 17.04 -15.92 2.60
CA GLY A 126 17.07 -16.21 1.17
C GLY A 126 18.42 -15.86 0.55
N ASP A 127 18.45 -15.75 -0.77
CA ASP A 127 19.59 -15.19 -1.51
C ASP A 127 19.66 -13.66 -1.38
N SER A 128 20.71 -13.05 -1.93
CA SER A 128 20.92 -11.60 -1.85
C SER A 128 19.84 -10.78 -2.55
N GLU A 129 19.21 -11.31 -3.61
CA GLU A 129 18.09 -10.63 -4.27
C GLU A 129 16.83 -10.66 -3.40
N THR A 130 16.59 -11.78 -2.73
CA THR A 130 15.45 -11.97 -1.83
C THR A 130 15.59 -11.12 -0.57
N VAL A 131 16.77 -11.12 0.07
CA VAL A 131 17.00 -10.40 1.33
C VAL A 131 17.20 -8.91 1.11
N GLY A 132 17.78 -8.51 -0.03
CA GLY A 132 18.21 -7.15 -0.28
C GLY A 132 19.53 -6.83 0.44
N LYS A 133 20.00 -5.59 0.31
CA LYS A 133 21.22 -5.10 0.94
C LYS A 133 21.00 -4.72 2.40
N PHE A 134 19.78 -4.38 2.82
CA PHE A 134 19.53 -4.06 4.22
C PHE A 134 18.14 -4.47 4.70
N TRP A 135 18.09 -4.75 6.00
CA TRP A 135 16.82 -4.77 6.71
C TRP A 135 16.99 -4.37 8.17
N VAL A 136 15.92 -3.82 8.75
CA VAL A 136 15.85 -3.41 10.15
C VAL A 136 14.61 -4.02 10.77
N LYS A 137 14.79 -4.83 11.82
CA LYS A 137 13.69 -5.41 12.61
C LYS A 137 13.54 -4.66 13.93
N LEU A 138 12.38 -4.04 14.12
CA LEU A 138 12.00 -3.29 15.31
C LEU A 138 10.89 -4.03 16.07
N ARG A 139 10.79 -3.76 17.37
CA ARG A 139 9.66 -4.17 18.20
C ARG A 139 9.28 -3.06 19.18
N THR A 140 8.00 -2.77 19.30
CA THR A 140 7.53 -1.87 20.37
C THR A 140 7.43 -2.64 21.70
N THR A 141 7.94 -2.05 22.78
CA THR A 141 7.91 -2.64 24.13
C THR A 141 6.81 -2.08 25.03
N LYS A 142 6.21 -0.97 24.61
CA LYS A 142 5.02 -0.33 25.16
C LYS A 142 4.31 0.42 24.03
N LYS A 143 3.12 0.97 24.28
CA LYS A 143 2.48 1.86 23.31
C LYS A 143 3.44 3.02 22.99
N VAL A 144 3.73 3.23 21.71
CA VAL A 144 4.57 4.33 21.24
C VAL A 144 3.64 5.46 20.84
N THR A 145 3.68 6.59 21.55
CA THR A 145 2.79 7.72 21.26
C THR A 145 3.20 8.42 19.97
N ILE A 146 4.46 8.86 19.88
CA ILE A 146 5.02 9.49 18.69
C ILE A 146 6.55 9.41 18.75
N THR A 147 7.21 9.27 17.60
CA THR A 147 8.66 9.48 17.46
C THR A 147 8.92 10.70 16.60
N GLU A 148 10.05 11.36 16.83
CA GLU A 148 10.64 12.25 15.81
C GLU A 148 11.05 11.44 14.57
N GLU A 149 11.46 12.14 13.51
CA GLU A 149 12.02 11.54 12.31
C GLU A 149 13.24 10.68 12.64
N ILE A 150 13.22 9.42 12.17
CA ILE A 150 14.34 8.49 12.31
C ILE A 150 14.84 8.13 10.91
N GLN A 151 15.98 8.70 10.52
CA GLN A 151 16.64 8.35 9.26
C GLN A 151 17.10 6.89 9.25
N LEU A 152 16.99 6.22 8.11
CA LEU A 152 17.33 4.80 7.97
C LEU A 152 18.78 4.45 8.41
N PRO A 153 19.81 5.24 8.09
CA PRO A 153 21.18 4.98 8.58
C PRO A 153 21.30 4.99 10.12
N PHE A 154 20.41 5.68 10.83
CA PHE A 154 20.46 5.81 12.28
C PHE A 154 20.34 4.45 12.98
N PHE A 155 19.50 3.54 12.48
CA PHE A 155 19.31 2.21 13.06
C PHE A 155 20.62 1.39 13.10
N PHE A 156 21.52 1.61 12.13
CA PHE A 156 22.78 0.87 12.02
C PHE A 156 23.82 1.30 13.07
N ARG A 157 23.57 2.36 13.84
CA ARG A 157 24.45 2.83 14.94
C ARG A 157 24.24 2.07 16.25
N PHE A 158 23.11 1.36 16.41
CA PHE A 158 22.75 0.71 17.67
C PHE A 158 23.12 -0.78 17.69
N ALA A 159 23.48 -1.33 18.83
CA ALA A 159 23.60 -2.78 18.97
C ALA A 159 22.20 -3.45 18.95
N ASN A 160 22.14 -4.72 18.55
CA ASN A 160 20.91 -5.51 18.62
C ASN A 160 20.38 -5.58 20.06
N ASN A 161 19.06 -5.70 20.19
CA ASN A 161 18.32 -5.70 21.45
C ASN A 161 18.56 -4.45 22.33
N LYS A 162 18.71 -3.28 21.69
CA LYS A 162 18.81 -1.98 22.39
C LYS A 162 17.61 -1.10 22.09
N LEU A 163 17.15 -0.39 23.12
CA LEU A 163 16.15 0.66 22.96
C LEU A 163 16.79 1.83 22.20
N ILE A 164 16.19 2.18 21.06
CA ILE A 164 16.65 3.29 20.22
C ILE A 164 15.86 4.56 20.51
N LYS A 165 14.60 4.41 20.95
CA LYS A 165 13.71 5.45 21.46
C LYS A 165 12.88 4.86 22.61
N PRO A 166 12.25 5.69 23.48
CA PRO A 166 11.38 5.19 24.54
C PRO A 166 10.26 4.30 23.99
N GLY A 167 10.29 3.01 24.31
CA GLY A 167 9.29 2.04 23.84
C GLY A 167 9.57 1.41 22.48
N LEU A 168 10.70 1.72 21.83
CA LEU A 168 11.11 1.17 20.54
C LEU A 168 12.44 0.43 20.66
N LEU A 169 12.40 -0.88 20.48
CA LEU A 169 13.53 -1.80 20.54
C LEU A 169 14.01 -2.13 19.13
N LEU A 170 15.31 -1.96 18.87
CA LEU A 170 15.95 -2.59 17.72
C LEU A 170 16.19 -4.06 18.05
N VAL A 171 15.47 -4.96 17.39
CA VAL A 171 15.57 -6.42 17.63
C VAL A 171 16.79 -6.96 16.90
N ASP A 172 16.87 -6.69 15.60
CA ASP A 172 17.92 -7.20 14.73
C ASP A 172 18.07 -6.32 13.49
N LYS A 173 19.16 -6.48 12.75
CA LYS A 173 19.44 -5.74 11.51
C LYS A 173 20.44 -6.47 10.63
N HIS A 174 20.40 -6.14 9.34
CA HIS A 174 21.37 -6.56 8.35
C HIS A 174 21.73 -5.39 7.45
N LEU A 175 23.00 -5.34 7.05
CA LEU A 175 23.52 -4.36 6.13
C LEU A 175 24.67 -4.97 5.32
N GLN A 176 24.57 -4.89 4.01
CA GLN A 176 25.64 -5.18 3.07
C GLN A 176 26.12 -3.84 2.49
N GLY A 177 27.36 -3.45 2.83
CA GLY A 177 27.93 -2.17 2.41
C GLY A 177 28.00 -1.15 3.54
N ASP A 178 27.87 0.13 3.20
CA ASP A 178 27.85 1.24 4.16
C ASP A 178 26.42 1.55 4.61
N SER A 179 26.27 2.10 5.81
CA SER A 179 25.00 2.58 6.35
C SER A 179 24.30 3.60 5.45
N VAL A 180 25.04 4.36 4.64
CA VAL A 180 24.46 5.29 3.67
C VAL A 180 23.78 4.59 2.49
N ASP A 181 24.10 3.31 2.23
CA ASP A 181 23.42 2.51 1.20
C ASP A 181 21.96 2.22 1.57
N ALA A 182 21.58 2.42 2.84
CA ALA A 182 20.19 2.34 3.28
C ALA A 182 19.37 3.61 3.00
N LEU A 183 20.03 4.74 2.66
CA LEU A 183 19.32 5.94 2.22
C LEU A 183 18.66 5.67 0.87
N ASN A 184 17.41 6.11 0.71
CA ASN A 184 16.70 6.04 -0.56
C ASN A 184 16.65 4.61 -1.13
N ALA A 185 16.52 3.62 -0.26
CA ALA A 185 16.51 2.22 -0.68
C ALA A 185 15.36 1.42 -0.05
N LEU A 186 14.60 2.00 0.89
CA LEU A 186 13.46 1.30 1.49
C LEU A 186 12.36 1.04 0.44
N SER A 187 11.98 -0.22 0.32
CA SER A 187 11.05 -0.69 -0.71
C SER A 187 9.96 -1.62 -0.19
N CYS A 188 10.05 -2.05 1.07
CA CYS A 188 9.00 -2.85 1.69
C CYS A 188 8.97 -2.69 3.22
N ILE A 189 7.75 -2.64 3.78
CA ILE A 189 7.50 -2.67 5.22
C ILE A 189 6.53 -3.80 5.58
N THR A 190 6.86 -4.58 6.60
CA THR A 190 5.92 -5.52 7.24
C THR A 190 5.63 -5.07 8.66
N VAL A 191 4.36 -5.10 9.05
CA VAL A 191 3.89 -4.79 10.41
C VAL A 191 3.10 -5.96 10.96
N THR A 192 3.53 -6.51 12.08
CA THR A 192 2.86 -7.60 12.78
C THR A 192 2.46 -7.16 14.18
N THR A 193 1.17 -7.20 14.51
CA THR A 193 0.72 -6.94 15.88
C THR A 193 0.57 -8.22 16.69
N SER A 194 0.64 -8.08 18.01
CA SER A 194 0.39 -9.17 18.93
C SER A 194 -1.01 -9.77 18.74
N ARG A 195 -1.14 -11.08 19.00
CA ARG A 195 -2.41 -11.80 19.02
C ARG A 195 -2.97 -11.81 20.45
N ALA A 196 -4.17 -11.28 20.64
CA ALA A 196 -4.97 -11.50 21.83
C ALA A 196 -5.47 -12.95 21.78
N THR A 197 -5.55 -13.60 22.94
CA THR A 197 -5.89 -15.01 23.10
C THR A 197 -6.98 -15.52 22.15
N LEU A 198 -6.80 -16.74 21.65
CA LEU A 198 -7.60 -17.47 20.65
C LEU A 198 -8.93 -16.82 20.28
N SER A 199 -8.91 -16.09 19.16
CA SER A 199 -10.10 -15.60 18.47
C SER A 199 -11.11 -16.74 18.27
N LYS A 200 -12.39 -16.48 18.52
CA LYS A 200 -13.46 -17.44 18.24
C LYS A 200 -13.36 -17.89 16.78
N PRO A 201 -13.52 -19.19 16.46
CA PRO A 201 -13.55 -19.63 15.07
C PRO A 201 -14.61 -18.84 14.30
N VAL A 202 -14.16 -18.06 13.32
CA VAL A 202 -15.02 -17.35 12.38
C VAL A 202 -15.30 -18.31 11.23
N GLU A 203 -16.55 -18.39 10.80
CA GLU A 203 -16.91 -19.16 9.62
C GLU A 203 -16.14 -18.65 8.40
N PRO A 204 -15.47 -19.52 7.63
CA PRO A 204 -14.66 -19.09 6.50
C PRO A 204 -15.56 -18.54 5.39
N ILE A 205 -15.02 -17.58 4.63
CA ILE A 205 -15.64 -17.14 3.38
C ILE A 205 -15.60 -18.29 2.38
N THR A 206 -16.71 -18.54 1.70
CA THR A 206 -16.82 -19.46 0.57
C THR A 206 -17.29 -18.71 -0.67
N PHE A 207 -17.14 -19.30 -1.84
CA PHE A 207 -17.60 -18.71 -3.10
C PHE A 207 -18.68 -19.57 -3.73
N THR A 208 -19.78 -18.93 -4.11
CA THR A 208 -20.90 -19.52 -4.84
C THR A 208 -20.99 -18.88 -6.23
N ASP A 209 -21.86 -19.39 -7.10
CA ASP A 209 -22.13 -18.82 -8.43
C ASP A 209 -20.86 -18.60 -9.28
N LEU A 210 -19.97 -19.60 -9.26
CA LEU A 210 -18.72 -19.60 -9.99
C LEU A 210 -18.96 -19.65 -11.49
N GLN A 211 -18.54 -18.61 -12.22
CA GLN A 211 -18.70 -18.54 -13.67
C GLN A 211 -17.49 -17.91 -14.35
N TRP A 212 -17.13 -18.45 -15.51
CA TRP A 212 -16.14 -17.86 -16.39
C TRP A 212 -16.82 -16.93 -17.38
N GLU A 213 -16.41 -15.67 -17.41
CA GLU A 213 -16.92 -14.66 -18.33
C GLU A 213 -15.84 -14.32 -19.36
N GLN A 214 -16.16 -14.49 -20.65
CA GLN A 214 -15.22 -14.30 -21.75
C GLN A 214 -15.35 -12.92 -22.37
N LEU A 215 -14.21 -12.26 -22.60
CA LEU A 215 -14.11 -11.04 -23.38
C LEU A 215 -12.93 -11.10 -24.36
N THR A 216 -12.99 -10.26 -25.37
CA THR A 216 -11.80 -9.88 -26.13
C THR A 216 -11.03 -8.86 -25.29
N GLU A 217 -9.70 -9.01 -25.16
CA GLU A 217 -8.91 -8.14 -24.27
C GLU A 217 -8.79 -6.69 -24.75
N TYR A 218 -8.89 -6.47 -26.07
CA TYR A 218 -8.78 -5.16 -26.71
C TYR A 218 -9.94 -4.25 -26.34
N ASP A 219 -9.63 -3.02 -25.94
CA ASP A 219 -10.60 -1.99 -25.55
C ASP A 219 -11.69 -2.55 -24.62
N SER A 220 -11.27 -3.37 -23.65
CA SER A 220 -12.16 -4.17 -22.83
C SER A 220 -12.37 -3.53 -21.46
N LYS A 221 -13.63 -3.52 -21.02
CA LYS A 221 -14.02 -3.06 -19.68
C LYS A 221 -14.77 -4.19 -19.00
N PHE A 222 -14.12 -4.80 -18.01
CA PHE A 222 -14.66 -5.97 -17.33
C PHE A 222 -14.85 -5.75 -15.83
N LYS A 223 -16.01 -6.19 -15.33
CA LYS A 223 -16.32 -6.35 -13.91
C LYS A 223 -17.10 -7.65 -13.72
N CYS A 224 -16.86 -8.35 -12.62
CA CYS A 224 -17.54 -9.60 -12.29
C CYS A 224 -19.07 -9.49 -12.03
N GLY A 225 -19.63 -8.28 -12.10
CA GLY A 225 -21.00 -7.98 -11.73
C GLY A 225 -21.15 -7.51 -10.28
N GLU A 226 -22.39 -7.26 -9.86
CA GLU A 226 -22.71 -6.78 -8.52
C GLU A 226 -22.40 -7.85 -7.47
N ASN A 227 -21.72 -7.45 -6.37
CA ASN A 227 -21.29 -8.33 -5.27
C ASN A 227 -20.50 -9.57 -5.69
N ARG A 228 -19.78 -9.51 -6.83
CA ARG A 228 -18.94 -10.61 -7.30
C ARG A 228 -17.48 -10.18 -7.40
N VAL A 229 -16.61 -11.14 -7.08
CA VAL A 229 -15.16 -10.91 -6.98
C VAL A 229 -14.42 -11.70 -8.03
N MET A 230 -13.26 -11.21 -8.44
CA MET A 230 -12.39 -11.91 -9.36
C MET A 230 -11.63 -13.00 -8.61
N LEU A 231 -11.74 -14.24 -9.07
CA LEU A 231 -11.10 -15.42 -8.48
C LEU A 231 -10.03 -16.00 -9.39
N GLY A 232 -10.03 -15.65 -10.68
CA GLY A 232 -9.08 -16.20 -11.65
C GLY A 232 -9.12 -15.48 -12.99
N ARG A 233 -8.12 -15.79 -13.81
CA ARG A 233 -7.97 -15.32 -15.18
C ARG A 233 -7.42 -16.43 -16.06
N GLU A 234 -7.97 -16.54 -17.26
CA GLU A 234 -7.48 -17.38 -18.35
C GLU A 234 -7.17 -16.46 -19.54
N ALA A 235 -6.05 -16.68 -20.20
CA ALA A 235 -5.68 -15.96 -21.41
C ALA A 235 -5.19 -16.95 -22.48
N SER A 236 -5.61 -16.73 -23.72
CA SER A 236 -5.28 -17.61 -24.84
C SER A 236 -5.14 -16.83 -26.16
N GLY A 237 -4.11 -17.15 -26.94
CA GLY A 237 -3.83 -16.56 -28.25
C GLY A 237 -2.77 -15.44 -28.21
N THR A 238 -2.09 -15.23 -29.34
CA THR A 238 -0.96 -14.29 -29.48
C THR A 238 -1.34 -12.96 -30.12
N GLU A 239 -2.08 -12.98 -31.24
CA GLU A 239 -2.41 -11.75 -31.99
C GLU A 239 -3.72 -11.08 -31.54
N LYS A 240 -4.63 -11.86 -30.95
CA LYS A 240 -5.91 -11.37 -30.41
C LYS A 240 -6.28 -12.17 -29.16
N PRO A 241 -5.55 -11.98 -28.03
CA PRO A 241 -5.81 -12.73 -26.81
C PRO A 241 -7.29 -12.70 -26.42
N LYS A 242 -7.85 -13.88 -26.25
CA LYS A 242 -9.12 -14.08 -25.58
C LYS A 242 -8.83 -14.22 -24.10
N VAL A 243 -9.51 -13.42 -23.31
CA VAL A 243 -9.37 -13.44 -21.86
C VAL A 243 -10.69 -13.86 -21.25
N ARG A 244 -10.62 -14.74 -20.25
CA ARG A 244 -11.76 -15.10 -19.42
C ARG A 244 -11.43 -14.80 -17.98
N TYR A 245 -12.42 -14.35 -17.23
CA TYR A 245 -12.29 -14.10 -15.80
C TYR A 245 -13.21 -15.02 -15.04
N LEU A 246 -12.70 -15.67 -13.99
CA LEU A 246 -13.51 -16.45 -13.08
C LEU A 246 -14.07 -15.52 -12.02
N CYS A 247 -15.40 -15.44 -11.95
CA CYS A 247 -16.13 -14.63 -10.99
C CYS A 247 -16.89 -15.52 -10.02
N GLY A 248 -16.99 -15.09 -8.77
CA GLY A 248 -17.78 -15.77 -7.74
C GLY A 248 -18.38 -14.81 -6.75
N LYS A 249 -19.45 -15.27 -6.08
CA LYS A 249 -20.16 -14.52 -5.04
C LYS A 249 -19.64 -14.94 -3.66
N PRO A 250 -18.99 -14.05 -2.90
CA PRO A 250 -18.48 -14.38 -1.57
C PRO A 250 -19.61 -14.50 -0.54
N MET A 251 -19.55 -15.55 0.27
CA MET A 251 -20.54 -15.88 1.30
C MET A 251 -19.83 -16.24 2.60
N GLN A 252 -20.37 -15.81 3.75
CA GLN A 252 -19.98 -16.32 5.06
C GLN A 252 -21.14 -17.12 5.63
N GLY A 253 -21.06 -18.45 5.51
CA GLY A 253 -22.22 -19.32 5.72
C GLY A 253 -23.36 -18.93 4.80
N THR A 254 -24.48 -18.48 5.37
CA THR A 254 -25.65 -18.02 4.62
C THR A 254 -25.68 -16.50 4.39
N ARG A 255 -24.73 -15.75 4.95
CA ARG A 255 -24.68 -14.29 4.86
C ARG A 255 -23.93 -13.88 3.60
N GLU A 256 -24.56 -13.04 2.79
CA GLU A 256 -23.93 -12.45 1.61
C GLU A 256 -22.89 -11.40 2.01
N VAL A 257 -21.73 -11.46 1.35
CA VAL A 257 -20.74 -10.38 1.40
C VAL A 257 -21.11 -9.35 0.34
N VAL A 258 -21.33 -8.11 0.78
CA VAL A 258 -21.66 -6.97 -0.07
C VAL A 258 -20.38 -6.20 -0.40
N LEU A 259 -20.22 -5.84 -1.68
CA LEU A 259 -19.09 -5.03 -2.12
C LEU A 259 -19.46 -3.55 -2.12
N LYS A 260 -18.64 -2.71 -1.49
CA LYS A 260 -18.86 -1.26 -1.38
C LYS A 260 -17.64 -0.49 -1.85
N ASN A 261 -17.82 0.83 -2.03
CA ASN A 261 -16.74 1.77 -2.32
C ASN A 261 -15.84 1.35 -3.48
N GLN A 262 -16.45 0.81 -4.55
CA GLN A 262 -15.70 0.34 -5.71
C GLN A 262 -14.98 1.52 -6.38
N LYS A 263 -13.67 1.37 -6.58
CA LYS A 263 -12.81 2.38 -7.21
C LYS A 263 -11.98 1.76 -8.32
N MET A 264 -11.75 2.54 -9.37
CA MET A 264 -10.81 2.20 -10.43
C MET A 264 -9.43 2.76 -10.09
N SER A 265 -8.37 2.02 -10.39
CA SER A 265 -7.00 2.52 -10.32
C SER A 265 -6.75 3.62 -11.35
N ALA A 266 -5.69 4.42 -11.14
CA ALA A 266 -5.04 5.09 -12.24
C ALA A 266 -4.58 4.05 -13.27
N GLY A 267 -4.46 4.44 -14.53
CA GLY A 267 -4.04 3.48 -15.53
C GLY A 267 -2.53 3.39 -15.65
N LEU A 268 -2.12 2.16 -15.94
CA LEU A 268 -0.74 1.71 -15.92
C LEU A 268 -0.34 1.43 -17.36
N HIS A 269 0.61 2.21 -17.86
CA HIS A 269 1.02 2.14 -19.24
C HIS A 269 2.06 1.04 -19.46
N GLY A 270 1.92 0.32 -20.57
CA GLY A 270 2.90 -0.64 -21.04
C GLY A 270 2.67 -2.07 -20.59
N VAL A 271 3.64 -2.93 -20.93
CA VAL A 271 3.62 -4.39 -20.72
C VAL A 271 4.29 -4.83 -19.43
N THR A 272 4.81 -3.87 -18.66
CA THR A 272 5.56 -4.10 -17.44
C THR A 272 5.00 -3.23 -16.33
N HIS A 273 4.15 -3.81 -15.49
CA HIS A 273 3.56 -3.14 -14.33
C HIS A 273 3.15 -4.17 -13.29
N GLU A 274 3.09 -3.71 -12.05
CA GLU A 274 2.64 -4.50 -10.90
C GLU A 274 1.54 -3.75 -10.17
N TYR A 275 0.36 -4.35 -10.09
CA TYR A 275 -0.75 -3.77 -9.37
C TYR A 275 -1.26 -4.70 -8.29
N VAL A 276 -1.44 -4.16 -7.09
CA VAL A 276 -2.11 -4.80 -5.97
C VAL A 276 -3.20 -3.85 -5.53
N CYS A 277 -4.41 -4.36 -5.30
CA CYS A 277 -5.51 -3.56 -4.79
C CYS A 277 -5.10 -2.86 -3.48
N PRO A 278 -5.58 -1.62 -3.26
CA PRO A 278 -5.33 -0.90 -2.02
C PRO A 278 -5.73 -1.73 -0.79
N LEU A 279 -5.18 -1.33 0.36
CA LEU A 279 -5.40 -2.02 1.63
C LEU A 279 -6.90 -2.25 1.91
N ASN A 280 -7.24 -3.43 2.42
CA ASN A 280 -8.60 -3.86 2.74
C ASN A 280 -9.58 -3.79 1.55
N THR A 281 -9.06 -3.88 0.32
CA THR A 281 -9.86 -4.03 -0.90
C THR A 281 -9.39 -5.23 -1.72
N LEU A 282 -10.30 -5.75 -2.55
CA LEU A 282 -10.08 -6.92 -3.41
C LEU A 282 -10.40 -6.59 -4.86
N MET A 283 -9.87 -7.39 -5.79
CA MET A 283 -10.06 -7.16 -7.23
C MET A 283 -11.43 -7.64 -7.69
N THR A 284 -12.15 -6.78 -8.41
CA THR A 284 -13.52 -7.01 -8.91
C THR A 284 -13.64 -6.89 -10.42
N GLY A 285 -12.61 -6.37 -11.08
CA GLY A 285 -12.62 -6.11 -12.51
C GLY A 285 -11.29 -5.59 -13.02
N ARG A 286 -11.17 -5.53 -14.35
CA ARG A 286 -10.02 -4.98 -15.08
C ARG A 286 -10.51 -4.30 -16.34
N GLU A 287 -9.82 -3.25 -16.73
CA GLU A 287 -9.98 -2.53 -17.99
C GLU A 287 -8.64 -2.49 -18.71
N GLN A 288 -8.68 -2.66 -20.03
CA GLN A 288 -7.52 -2.56 -20.92
C GLN A 288 -7.93 -1.69 -22.10
N ASP A 289 -7.33 -0.51 -22.19
CA ASP A 289 -7.50 0.38 -23.34
C ASP A 289 -6.47 0.02 -24.43
N GLY A 290 -6.86 -0.01 -25.70
CA GLY A 290 -5.98 -0.29 -26.83
C GLY A 290 -5.57 -1.75 -26.97
N ASP A 291 -4.39 -1.96 -27.53
CA ASP A 291 -3.78 -3.28 -27.66
C ASP A 291 -3.09 -3.72 -26.36
N HIS A 292 -2.31 -4.81 -26.46
CA HIS A 292 -1.52 -5.34 -25.35
C HIS A 292 -0.48 -4.36 -24.77
N LEU A 293 -0.19 -3.24 -25.44
CA LEU A 293 0.71 -2.17 -24.98
C LEU A 293 -0.05 -1.01 -24.33
N GLY A 294 -1.37 -0.98 -24.47
CA GLY A 294 -2.18 0.10 -23.93
C GLY A 294 -2.36 0.04 -22.42
N GLU A 295 -3.17 0.96 -21.91
CA GLU A 295 -3.27 1.23 -20.47
C GLU A 295 -4.12 0.18 -19.75
N SER A 296 -3.59 -0.40 -18.69
CA SER A 296 -4.32 -1.31 -17.78
C SER A 296 -4.89 -0.53 -16.60
N ARG A 297 -6.17 -0.72 -16.28
CA ARG A 297 -6.83 -0.21 -15.06
C ARG A 297 -7.50 -1.35 -14.30
N TYR A 298 -7.59 -1.23 -12.99
CA TYR A 298 -8.13 -2.29 -12.13
C TYR A 298 -9.23 -1.77 -11.23
N TRP A 299 -10.27 -2.57 -11.04
CA TRP A 299 -11.37 -2.25 -10.14
C TRP A 299 -11.17 -2.96 -8.81
N CYS A 300 -11.12 -2.20 -7.72
CA CYS A 300 -11.03 -2.72 -6.37
C CYS A 300 -12.26 -2.30 -5.56
N ALA A 301 -12.69 -3.14 -4.63
CA ALA A 301 -13.82 -2.85 -3.74
C ALA A 301 -13.55 -3.35 -2.32
N GLU A 302 -14.20 -2.73 -1.35
CA GLU A 302 -14.24 -3.20 0.03
C GLU A 302 -15.31 -4.28 0.17
N ALA A 303 -15.06 -5.28 1.01
CA ALA A 303 -16.02 -6.36 1.28
C ALA A 303 -16.63 -6.18 2.67
N TRP A 304 -17.94 -6.34 2.77
CA TRP A 304 -18.71 -6.05 3.98
C TRP A 304 -19.72 -7.16 4.28
N ILE A 305 -19.97 -7.44 5.55
CA ILE A 305 -21.12 -8.28 5.96
C ILE A 305 -21.97 -7.49 6.95
N GLY A 306 -23.17 -7.11 6.50
CA GLY A 306 -24.00 -6.16 7.23
C GLY A 306 -23.31 -4.81 7.37
N GLY A 307 -22.97 -4.44 8.60
CA GLY A 307 -22.33 -3.17 8.95
C GLY A 307 -20.82 -3.25 9.16
N GLU A 308 -20.20 -4.42 9.03
CA GLU A 308 -18.78 -4.63 9.35
C GLU A 308 -17.96 -4.89 8.09
N GLN A 309 -16.82 -4.21 7.96
CA GLN A 309 -15.86 -4.45 6.87
C GLN A 309 -15.07 -5.72 7.16
N LEU A 310 -14.88 -6.54 6.14
CA LEU A 310 -14.00 -7.69 6.19
C LEU A 310 -12.55 -7.26 5.95
N GLU A 311 -11.63 -7.96 6.61
CA GLU A 311 -10.21 -7.82 6.37
C GLU A 311 -9.79 -8.55 5.10
N VAL A 312 -8.99 -7.88 4.29
CA VAL A 312 -8.37 -8.46 3.09
C VAL A 312 -6.86 -8.55 3.32
N LEU A 313 -6.37 -9.77 3.51
CA LEU A 313 -4.94 -10.02 3.72
C LEU A 313 -4.31 -10.62 2.47
N THR A 314 -3.57 -9.79 1.73
CA THR A 314 -2.77 -10.24 0.58
C THR A 314 -1.73 -11.26 1.03
N LEU A 315 -1.66 -12.38 0.32
CA LEU A 315 -0.66 -13.41 0.59
C LEU A 315 0.72 -12.96 0.10
N ASP A 316 1.77 -13.45 0.77
CA ASP A 316 3.15 -13.02 0.52
C ASP A 316 3.77 -13.55 -0.78
N HIS A 317 3.02 -14.35 -1.54
CA HIS A 317 3.51 -15.04 -2.72
C HIS A 317 2.82 -14.52 -3.98
N TRP A 318 3.63 -14.33 -5.03
CA TRP A 318 3.15 -14.12 -6.39
C TRP A 318 3.15 -15.47 -7.11
N TRP A 319 1.97 -15.96 -7.47
CA TRP A 319 1.82 -17.18 -8.26
C TRP A 319 1.96 -16.85 -9.73
N GLY A 320 2.91 -17.50 -10.42
CA GLY A 320 2.93 -17.45 -11.87
C GLY A 320 4.30 -17.55 -12.50
N GLY A 321 4.55 -16.67 -13.48
CA GLY A 321 5.49 -16.89 -14.58
C GLY A 321 4.79 -17.46 -15.81
N HIS A 322 3.47 -17.26 -15.89
CA HIS A 322 2.64 -17.77 -16.96
C HIS A 322 2.89 -17.01 -18.25
N THR A 323 2.94 -17.71 -19.38
CA THR A 323 3.00 -17.04 -20.69
C THR A 323 1.64 -16.38 -20.93
N GLU A 324 1.61 -15.07 -21.15
CA GLU A 324 0.36 -14.30 -21.24
C GLU A 324 -0.58 -14.78 -22.37
N SER A 325 -0.04 -15.43 -23.40
CA SER A 325 -0.80 -15.98 -24.53
C SER A 325 -1.36 -17.39 -24.30
N ASP A 326 -1.06 -18.05 -23.18
CA ASP A 326 -1.51 -19.42 -22.92
C ASP A 326 -1.40 -19.80 -21.44
N HIS A 327 -2.43 -19.46 -20.65
CA HIS A 327 -2.55 -19.95 -19.29
C HIS A 327 -3.96 -19.83 -18.70
N THR A 328 -4.18 -20.62 -17.65
CA THR A 328 -5.33 -20.51 -16.76
C THR A 328 -4.83 -20.41 -15.33
N PHE A 329 -5.32 -19.42 -14.59
CA PHE A 329 -5.03 -19.22 -13.19
C PHE A 329 -6.31 -19.02 -12.38
N SER A 330 -6.37 -19.61 -11.19
CA SER A 330 -7.36 -19.29 -10.17
C SER A 330 -6.71 -19.31 -8.79
N CYS A 331 -7.14 -18.38 -7.95
CA CYS A 331 -6.85 -18.38 -6.53
C CYS A 331 -7.45 -19.64 -5.90
N ARG A 332 -6.62 -20.37 -5.15
CA ARG A 332 -7.01 -21.68 -4.59
C ARG A 332 -7.77 -21.51 -3.28
N GLY A 333 -8.67 -22.45 -3.01
CA GLY A 333 -9.44 -22.47 -1.76
C GLY A 333 -10.32 -21.23 -1.62
N ASN A 334 -10.32 -20.64 -0.43
CA ASN A 334 -11.18 -19.51 -0.06
C ASN A 334 -10.47 -18.16 -0.25
N THR A 335 -9.66 -18.03 -1.30
CA THR A 335 -8.89 -16.81 -1.58
C THR A 335 -9.39 -16.09 -2.83
N VAL A 336 -9.22 -14.78 -2.87
CA VAL A 336 -9.63 -13.90 -3.98
C VAL A 336 -8.43 -13.31 -4.69
N MET A 337 -8.56 -12.90 -5.95
CA MET A 337 -7.53 -12.11 -6.60
C MET A 337 -7.44 -10.73 -5.93
N ALA A 338 -6.22 -10.32 -5.64
CA ALA A 338 -5.90 -9.01 -5.08
C ALA A 338 -4.78 -8.29 -5.84
N GLY A 339 -4.07 -8.97 -6.76
CA GLY A 339 -3.07 -8.33 -7.58
C GLY A 339 -2.75 -9.09 -8.86
N LEU A 340 -2.15 -8.35 -9.80
CA LEU A 340 -1.69 -8.83 -11.10
C LEU A 340 -0.40 -8.09 -11.46
N SER A 341 0.62 -8.83 -11.84
CA SER A 341 1.90 -8.31 -12.34
C SER A 341 2.14 -8.83 -13.74
N ARG A 342 2.58 -7.96 -14.65
CA ARG A 342 3.01 -8.28 -16.01
C ARG A 342 4.44 -7.84 -16.20
N TYR A 343 5.23 -8.66 -16.90
CA TYR A 343 6.62 -8.34 -17.21
C TYR A 343 7.02 -8.82 -18.60
N GLY A 344 7.62 -7.94 -19.38
CA GLY A 344 8.24 -8.27 -20.67
C GLY A 344 7.34 -8.02 -21.88
N ARG A 345 7.97 -7.83 -23.05
CA ARG A 345 7.30 -7.39 -24.30
C ARG A 345 6.90 -8.55 -25.22
N GLU A 346 7.87 -9.34 -25.67
CA GLU A 346 7.64 -10.40 -26.68
C GLU A 346 7.22 -11.74 -26.05
N ASN A 347 7.47 -11.91 -24.77
CA ASN A 347 7.11 -13.08 -23.98
C ASN A 347 6.56 -12.64 -22.64
N THR A 348 5.55 -11.75 -22.67
CA THR A 348 4.96 -11.20 -21.45
C THR A 348 4.61 -12.34 -20.50
N ARG A 349 5.16 -12.24 -19.29
CA ARG A 349 4.88 -13.15 -18.20
C ARG A 349 3.88 -12.50 -17.28
N THR A 350 2.96 -13.30 -16.76
CA THR A 350 1.95 -12.83 -15.82
C THR A 350 2.03 -13.59 -14.51
N TRP A 351 1.93 -12.83 -13.42
CA TRP A 351 1.84 -13.32 -12.06
C TRP A 351 0.60 -12.75 -11.40
N TYR A 352 0.09 -13.51 -10.44
CA TYR A 352 -1.13 -13.23 -9.74
C TYR A 352 -0.87 -13.24 -8.24
N ARG A 353 -1.61 -12.39 -7.54
CA ARG A 353 -1.59 -12.36 -6.09
C ARG A 353 -2.99 -12.60 -5.55
N CYS A 354 -3.07 -13.53 -4.63
CA CYS A 354 -4.30 -13.86 -3.93
C CYS A 354 -4.33 -13.24 -2.53
N ALA A 355 -5.51 -13.10 -1.97
CA ALA A 355 -5.75 -12.63 -0.61
C ALA A 355 -6.76 -13.51 0.12
N ASN A 356 -6.59 -13.62 1.44
CA ASN A 356 -7.62 -14.14 2.33
C ASN A 356 -8.65 -13.04 2.62
N LEU A 357 -9.92 -13.44 2.68
CA LEU A 357 -11.01 -12.60 3.15
C LEU A 357 -11.56 -13.19 4.46
N PHE A 358 -11.62 -12.38 5.53
CA PHE A 358 -12.13 -12.85 6.81
C PHE A 358 -12.67 -11.70 7.66
N GLN A 359 -13.51 -12.02 8.62
CA GLN A 359 -13.96 -11.09 9.65
C GLN A 359 -12.98 -11.15 10.82
N LEU A 360 -12.58 -10.00 11.36
CA LEU A 360 -11.88 -9.99 12.64
C LEU A 360 -12.85 -10.48 13.71
N SER A 361 -12.44 -11.46 14.50
CA SER A 361 -13.18 -11.74 15.74
C SER A 361 -13.10 -10.51 16.63
N PRO A 362 -14.21 -10.08 17.24
CA PRO A 362 -14.13 -9.16 18.36
C PRO A 362 -13.14 -9.72 19.41
N PRO A 363 -12.32 -8.86 20.04
CA PRO A 363 -11.36 -9.27 21.06
C PRO A 363 -12.02 -9.94 22.27
#